data_AF-A0A353NRU1-F1
#
_entry.id   AF-A0A353NRU1-F1
#
_cell.length_a   1.000
_cell.length_b   1.000
_cell.length_c   1.000
_cell.angle_alpha   90.00
_cell.angle_beta   90.00
_cell.angle_gamma   90.00
#
_symmetry.space_group_name_H-M   'P 1'
#
loop_
_entity.id
_entity.type
_entity.pdbx_description
1 polymer ?
#
loop_
_entity_poly.entity_id
_entity_poly.type
_entity_poly.pdbx_seq_one_letter_code
_entity_poly.pdbx_strand_id
1 'polypeptide(L)' 'MKEGVALITGSARGIGKAIALRLGNEGYQVVACDLTSNESEQVVRE' A
#
# COMPACT_ATOMS: atom_id res chain seq x y z
N MET A 1 -7.63 -11.02 -9.09
CA MET A 1 -7.24 -9.61 -8.89
C MET A 1 -8.37 -8.74 -9.40
N LYS A 2 -8.74 -7.69 -8.67
CA LYS A 2 -9.71 -6.68 -9.12
C LYS A 2 -9.10 -5.82 -10.24
N GLU A 3 -9.92 -5.25 -11.11
CA GLU A 3 -9.46 -4.28 -12.11
C GLU A 3 -9.09 -2.96 -11.44
N GLY A 4 -7.87 -2.47 -11.74
CA GLY A 4 -7.37 -1.17 -11.27
C GLY A 4 -6.12 -1.27 -10.39
N VAL A 5 -5.33 -0.19 -10.41
CA VAL A 5 -4.13 -0.01 -9.58
C VAL A 5 -4.39 1.09 -8.56
N ALA A 6 -4.14 0.81 -7.27
CA ALA A 6 -4.24 1.77 -6.20
C ALA A 6 -2.87 2.36 -5.85
N LEU A 7 -2.66 3.64 -6.18
CA LEU A 7 -1.48 4.41 -5.76
C LEU A 7 -1.75 5.10 -4.43
N ILE A 8 -0.96 4.79 -3.40
CA ILE A 8 -1.15 5.31 -2.04
C ILE A 8 0.11 6.05 -1.61
N THR A 9 -0.03 7.35 -1.36
CA THR A 9 1.03 8.19 -0.77
C THR A 9 0.93 8.21 0.75
N GLY A 10 2.05 8.31 1.47
CA GLY A 10 2.04 8.22 2.94
C GLY A 10 1.78 6.80 3.43
N SER A 11 2.17 5.79 2.64
CA SER A 11 1.83 4.38 2.87
C SER A 11 2.64 3.72 3.99
N ALA A 12 3.70 4.34 4.49
CA ALA A 12 4.61 3.70 5.44
C ALA A 12 3.95 3.32 6.77
N ARG A 13 2.96 4.11 7.22
CA ARG A 13 2.35 3.95 8.55
C ARG A 13 0.93 4.51 8.63
N GLY A 14 0.30 4.30 9.78
CA GLY A 14 -1.01 4.87 10.12
C GLY A 14 -2.08 4.55 9.09
N ILE A 15 -2.82 5.58 8.66
CA ILE A 15 -3.96 5.44 7.76
C ILE A 15 -3.53 4.96 6.37
N GLY A 16 -2.43 5.47 5.82
CA GLY A 16 -1.94 5.05 4.50
C GLY A 16 -1.60 3.56 4.46
N LYS A 17 -0.93 3.05 5.50
CA LYS A 17 -0.67 1.61 5.66
C LYS A 17 -1.98 0.81 5.74
N ALA A 18 -2.92 1.25 6.57
CA ALA A 18 -4.20 0.55 6.74
C ALA A 18 -5.00 0.45 5.44
N ILE A 19 -4.99 1.52 4.63
CA ILE A 19 -5.64 1.55 3.31
C ILE A 19 -4.92 0.61 2.33
N ALA A 20 -3.58 0.64 2.28
CA ALA A 20 -2.79 -0.22 1.41
C ALA A 20 -3.07 -1.70 1.67
N LEU A 21 -3.02 -2.12 2.93
CA LEU A 21 -3.31 -3.50 3.34
C LEU A 21 -4.77 -3.88 3.03
N ARG A 22 -5.73 -2.98 3.28
CA ARG A 22 -7.14 -3.24 2.99
C ARG A 22 -7.38 -3.49 1.51
N LEU A 23 -6.85 -2.63 0.64
CA LEU A 23 -7.05 -2.73 -0.80
C LEU A 23 -6.31 -3.95 -1.39
N GLY A 24 -5.11 -4.24 -0.90
CA GLY A 24 -4.37 -5.46 -1.25
C GLY A 24 -5.16 -6.73 -0.90
N ASN A 25 -5.72 -6.80 0.32
CA ASN A 25 -6.56 -7.92 0.76
C ASN A 25 -7.86 -8.06 -0.05
N GLU A 26 -8.39 -6.95 -0.57
CA GLU A 26 -9.53 -6.97 -1.48
C GLU A 26 -9.15 -7.36 -2.93
N GLY A 27 -7.87 -7.55 -3.21
CA GLY A 27 -7.35 -8.07 -4.47
C GLY A 27 -6.95 -7.00 -5.50
N TYR A 28 -6.81 -5.74 -5.10
CA TYR A 28 -6.24 -4.70 -5.97
C TYR A 28 -4.72 -4.84 -6.09
N GLN A 29 -4.17 -4.40 -7.22
CA GLN A 29 -2.74 -4.16 -7.33
C GLN A 29 -2.41 -2.82 -6.63
N VAL A 30 -1.52 -2.85 -5.65
CA VAL A 30 -1.21 -1.69 -4.81
C VAL A 30 0.21 -1.18 -5.08
N VAL A 31 0.35 0.13 -5.24
CA VAL A 31 1.63 0.84 -5.25
C VAL A 31 1.72 1.67 -3.97
N ALA A 32 2.65 1.29 -3.09
CA ALA A 32 2.93 1.99 -1.84
C ALA A 32 4.04 3.04 -2.07
N CYS A 33 3.74 4.31 -1.83
CA CYS A 33 4.67 5.43 -1.95
C CYS A 33 4.78 6.22 -0.63
N ASP A 34 6.01 6.49 -0.22
CA ASP A 34 6.32 7.39 0.89
C ASP A 34 7.70 8.03 0.67
N LEU A 35 8.07 8.99 1.52
CA LEU A 35 9.35 9.70 1.43
C LEU A 35 10.54 8.75 1.59
N THR A 36 10.39 7.74 2.45
CA THR A 36 11.41 6.73 2.72
C THR A 36 10.92 5.36 2.25
N SER A 37 11.57 4.79 1.24
CA SER A 37 11.13 3.55 0.59
C SER A 37 11.19 2.34 1.52
N ASN A 38 12.15 2.29 2.45
CA ASN A 38 12.35 1.17 3.39
C ASN A 38 11.11 0.85 4.25
N GLU A 39 10.37 1.86 4.69
CA GLU A 39 9.17 1.65 5.51
C GLU A 39 7.99 1.19 4.64
N SER A 40 7.87 1.70 3.41
CA SER A 40 6.83 1.25 2.47
C SER A 40 7.08 -0.16 1.95
N GLU A 41 8.33 -0.58 1.85
CA GLU A 41 8.68 -1.96 1.48
C GLU A 41 8.17 -2.98 2.49
N GLN A 42 8.15 -2.66 3.78
CA GLN A 42 7.56 -3.55 4.78
C GLN A 42 6.06 -3.75 4.53
N VAL A 43 5.35 -2.68 4.18
CA VAL A 43 3.91 -2.73 3.90
C VAL A 43 3.58 -3.60 2.68
N VAL A 44 4.45 -3.63 1.66
CA VAL A 44 4.26 -4.47 0.47
C VAL A 44 4.53 -5.96 0.75
N ARG A 45 5.31 -6.28 1.80
CA ARG A 45 5.66 -7.66 2.17
C ARG A 45 4.70 -8.30 3.18
N GLU A 46 3.82 -7.50 3.79
CA GLU A 46 2.76 -7.93 4.71
C GLU A 46 1.54 -8.46 3.94
#